data_AF-A0ABC9VE79-F1
#
_entry.id   AF-A0ABC9VE79-F1
#
_cell.length_a   1.000
_cell.length_b   1.000
_cell.length_c   1.000
_cell.angle_alpha   90.00
_cell.angle_beta   90.00
_cell.angle_gamma   90.00
#
_symmetry.space_group_name_H-M   'P 1'
#
loop_
_entity.id
_entity.type
_entity.pdbx_description
1 polymer ?
#
loop_
_entity_poly.entity_id
_entity_poly.type
_entity_poly.pdbx_seq_one_letter_code
_entity_poly.pdbx_strand_id
1 'polypeptide(L)' 'MKPSTHRMLTRIKSVYMYISEKGTVTTQELVDEFGTTPRTIQRDLNVLAYNDLVRSPSKGKWTTTNKKVRISS' A
#
# COMPACT_ATOMS: atom_id res chain seq x y z
N MET A 1 19.28 5.30 -8.21
CA MET A 1 18.18 4.37 -8.55
C MET A 1 17.66 4.67 -9.95
N LYS A 2 17.21 3.67 -10.71
CA LYS A 2 16.52 3.94 -11.99
C LYS A 2 15.23 4.75 -11.72
N PRO A 3 14.86 5.73 -12.58
CA PRO A 3 13.69 6.58 -12.36
C PRO A 3 12.38 5.80 -12.16
N SER A 4 12.22 4.69 -12.87
CA SER A 4 11.07 3.79 -12.76
C SER A 4 10.96 3.13 -11.38
N THR A 5 12.08 2.67 -10.81
CA THR A 5 12.13 2.09 -9.47
C THR A 5 11.78 3.12 -8.41
N HIS A 6 12.25 4.37 -8.56
CA HIS A 6 11.94 5.43 -7.61
C HIS A 6 10.44 5.73 -7.58
N ARG A 7 9.81 5.92 -8.74
CA ARG A 7 8.35 6.15 -8.84
C ARG A 7 7.52 5.02 -8.23
N MET A 8 7.92 3.77 -8.46
CA MET A 8 7.27 2.60 -7.85
C MET A 8 7.38 2.61 -6.32
N LEU A 9 8.58 2.84 -5.77
CA LEU A 9 8.75 2.89 -4.31
C LEU A 9 7.97 4.05 -3.68
N THR A 10 7.94 5.22 -4.33
CA THR A 10 7.14 6.36 -3.86
C THR A 10 5.66 5.99 -3.80
N ARG A 11 5.13 5.35 -4.85
CA ARG A 11 3.73 4.90 -4.86
C ARG A 11 3.44 3.88 -3.75
N ILE A 12 4.32 2.90 -3.55
CA ILE A 12 4.17 1.89 -2.47
C ILE A 12 4.10 2.56 -1.09
N LYS A 13 4.98 3.55 -0.84
CA LYS A 13 4.94 4.32 0.41
C LYS A 13 3.62 5.09 0.57
N SER A 14 3.17 5.75 -0.49
CA SER A 14 1.90 6.49 -0.46
C SER A 14 0.70 5.58 -0.21
N VAL A 15 0.65 4.39 -0.81
CA VAL A 15 -0.39 3.37 -0.53
C VAL A 15 -0.39 2.98 0.95
N TYR A 16 0.78 2.73 1.54
CA TYR A 16 0.88 2.44 2.98
C TYR A 16 0.36 3.59 3.85
N MET A 17 0.79 4.83 3.56
CA MET A 17 0.34 6.02 4.30
C MET A 17 -1.17 6.18 4.24
N TYR A 18 -1.77 6.02 3.05
CA TYR A 18 -3.21 6.07 2.89
C TYR A 18 -3.96 5.05 3.74
N ILE A 19 -3.52 3.78 3.74
CA ILE A 19 -4.11 2.74 4.58
C ILE A 19 -3.94 3.07 6.06
N SER A 20 -2.77 3.59 6.45
CA SER A 20 -2.49 3.97 7.83
C SER A 20 -3.38 5.12 8.33
N GLU A 21 -3.72 6.06 7.45
CA GLU A 21 -4.57 7.21 7.79
C GLU A 21 -6.06 6.86 7.77
N LYS A 22 -6.50 6.02 6.82
CA LYS A 22 -7.92 5.62 6.66
C LYS A 22 -8.30 4.40 7.51
N GLY A 23 -7.33 3.62 7.99
CA GLY A 23 -7.53 2.41 8.78
C GLY A 23 -7.71 1.16 7.92
N THR A 24 -8.96 0.82 7.56
CA THR A 24 -9.27 -0.33 6.70
C THR A 24 -9.87 0.14 5.39
N VAL A 25 -9.28 -0.28 4.27
CA VAL A 25 -9.70 0.11 2.92
C VAL A 25 -9.86 -1.11 2.03
N THR A 26 -10.48 -0.92 0.87
CA THR A 26 -10.65 -1.91 -0.19
C THR A 26 -9.63 -1.72 -1.31
N THR A 27 -9.40 -2.77 -2.09
CA THR A 27 -8.59 -2.67 -3.32
C THR A 27 -9.17 -1.64 -4.31
N GLN A 28 -10.50 -1.47 -4.37
CA GLN A 28 -11.13 -0.51 -5.28
C GLN A 28 -10.88 0.93 -4.84
N GLU A 29 -10.99 1.24 -3.54
CA GLU A 29 -10.66 2.58 -3.01
C GLU A 29 -9.20 2.97 -3.34
N LEU A 30 -8.27 2.03 -3.25
CA LEU A 30 -6.87 2.26 -3.65
C LEU A 30 -6.70 2.43 -5.16
N VAL A 31 -7.50 1.76 -5.98
CA VAL A 31 -7.48 1.94 -7.44
C VAL A 31 -7.95 3.34 -7.81
N ASP A 32 -9.05 3.77 -7.19
CA ASP A 32 -9.67 5.07 -7.45
C ASP A 32 -8.80 6.23 -6.95
N GLU A 33 -8.25 6.11 -5.73
CA GLU A 33 -7.36 7.13 -5.13
C GLU A 33 -6.07 7.34 -5.96
N PHE A 34 -5.42 6.25 -6.37
CA PHE A 34 -4.11 6.32 -7.01
C PHE A 34 -4.17 6.37 -8.54
N GLY A 35 -5.37 6.24 -9.13
CA GLY A 35 -5.57 6.24 -10.58
C GLY A 35 -4.77 5.15 -11.30
N THR A 36 -4.65 3.96 -10.70
CA THR A 36 -3.86 2.84 -11.26
C THR A 36 -4.69 1.58 -11.44
N THR A 37 -4.15 0.56 -12.10
CA THR A 37 -4.89 -0.69 -12.31
C THR A 37 -4.95 -1.54 -11.03
N PRO A 38 -5.98 -2.40 -10.86
CA PRO A 38 -6.06 -3.34 -9.74
C PRO A 38 -4.82 -4.23 -9.62
N ARG A 39 -4.22 -4.64 -10.75
CA ARG A 39 -2.98 -5.44 -10.78
C ARG A 39 -1.79 -4.69 -10.20
N THR A 40 -1.72 -3.38 -10.41
CA THR A 40 -0.65 -2.52 -9.87
C THR A 40 -0.79 -2.38 -8.36
N ILE A 41 -2.00 -2.02 -7.89
CA ILE A 41 -2.30 -1.94 -6.46
C ILE A 41 -2.03 -3.28 -5.76
N GLN A 42 -2.45 -4.40 -6.35
CA GLN A 42 -2.21 -5.72 -5.75
C GLN A 42 -0.72 -6.03 -5.61
N ARG A 43 0.12 -5.62 -6.57
CA ARG A 43 1.58 -5.79 -6.45
C ARG A 43 2.17 -4.95 -5.33
N ASP A 44 1.72 -3.70 -5.20
CA ASP A 44 2.17 -2.82 -4.13
C ASP A 44 1.77 -3.38 -2.75
N LEU A 45 0.52 -3.83 -2.62
CA LEU A 45 0.01 -4.50 -1.42
C LEU A 45 0.79 -5.76 -1.10
N ASN A 46 1.17 -6.56 -2.11
CA ASN A 46 1.99 -7.75 -1.89
C ASN A 46 3.39 -7.40 -1.36
N VAL A 47 4.01 -6.30 -1.82
CA VAL A 47 5.28 -5.83 -1.27
C VAL A 47 5.10 -5.40 0.19
N LEU A 48 4.06 -4.64 0.51
CA LEU A 48 3.77 -4.21 1.87
C LEU A 48 3.47 -5.40 2.80
N ALA A 49 2.69 -6.37 2.33
CA ALA A 49 2.30 -7.56 3.08
C ALA A 49 3.51 -8.48 3.33
N TYR A 50 4.37 -8.67 2.33
CA TYR A 50 5.63 -9.42 2.48
C TYR A 50 6.53 -8.80 3.57
N ASN A 51 6.47 -7.48 3.74
CA ASN A 51 7.23 -6.75 4.76
C ASN A 51 6.48 -6.62 6.10
N ASP A 52 5.35 -7.29 6.27
CA ASP A 52 4.51 -7.24 7.48
C ASP A 52 4.03 -5.82 7.83
N LEU A 53 3.76 -4.99 6.82
CA LEU A 53 3.28 -3.62 6.98
C LEU A 53 1.76 -3.51 6.86
N VAL A 54 1.15 -4.38 6.06
CA VAL A 54 -0.30 -4.48 5.88
C VAL A 54 -0.74 -5.93 5.91
N ARG A 55 -2.01 -6.16 6.25
CA ARG A 55 -2.66 -7.47 6.20
C ARG A 55 -4.07 -7.36 5.63
N SER A 56 -4.63 -8.49 5.20
CA SER A 56 -6.01 -8.57 4.72
C SER A 56 -6.91 -9.18 5.80
N PRO A 57 -7.74 -8.40 6.51
CA PRO A 57 -8.66 -8.94 7.52
C PRO A 57 -9.84 -9.71 6.89
N SER A 58 -10.18 -9.40 5.64
CA SER A 58 -11.15 -10.14 4.83
C SER A 58 -10.88 -9.88 3.35
N LYS A 59 -11.39 -10.74 2.47
CA LYS A 59 -11.10 -10.71 1.03
C LYS A 59 -11.31 -9.32 0.44
N GLY A 60 -10.26 -8.77 -0.18
CA GLY A 60 -10.28 -7.46 -0.84
C GLY A 60 -10.17 -6.26 0.10
N LYS A 61 -10.12 -6.47 1.42
CA LYS A 61 -9.87 -5.42 2.43
C LYS A 61 -8.44 -5.49 2.94
N TRP A 62 -7.90 -4.34 3.31
CA TRP A 62 -6.52 -4.14 3.74
C TRP A 62 -6.44 -3.16 4.89
N THR A 63 -5.60 -3.47 5.88
CA THR A 63 -5.32 -2.61 7.03
C THR A 63 -3.86 -2.75 7.44
N THR A 64 -3.33 -1.78 8.19
CA THR A 64 -1.95 -1.83 8.69
C THR A 64 -1.79 -2.90 9.77
N THR A 65 -0.55 -3.34 9.97
CA THR A 65 -0.18 -4.17 11.13
C THR A 65 0.24 -3.29 12.31
N ASN A 66 0.55 -3.90 13.45
CA ASN A 66 1.09 -3.20 14.61
C ASN A 66 2.62 -2.99 14.53
N LYS A 67 3.24 -3.31 13.39
CA LYS A 67 4.70 -3.18 13.22
C LYS A 67 5.08 -1.71 13.31
N LYS A 68 6.01 -1.37 14.20
CA LYS A 68 6.51 0.00 14.33
C LYS A 68 7.29 0.39 13.07
N VAL A 69 6.86 1.46 12.41
CA VAL A 69 7.51 2.01 11.22
C VAL A 69 8.05 3.40 11.54
N ARG A 70 9.30 3.69 11.15
CA ARG A 70 9.82 5.06 11.17
C ARG A 70 9.43 5.74 9.86
N ILE A 71 8.58 6.76 9.96
CA ILE A 71 8.25 7.61 8.82
C ILE A 71 9.36 8.64 8.70
N SER A 72 10.12 8.58 7.61
CA SER A 72 11.12 9.59 7.25
C SER A 72 10.71 10.27 5.96
N SER A 73 10.74 11.60 5.97
CA SER A 73 10.47 12.47 4.81
C SER A 73 11.46 12.27 3.67
#